data_AF-A0A7Y3GJN6-F1
#
_entry.id   AF-A0A7Y3GJN6-F1
#
_cell.length_a   1.000
_cell.length_b   1.000
_cell.length_c   1.000
_cell.angle_alpha   90.00
_cell.angle_beta   90.00
_cell.angle_gamma   90.00
#
_symmetry.space_group_name_H-M   'P 1'
#
loop_
_entity.id
_entity.type
_entity.pdbx_description
1 polymer ?
#
loop_
_entity_poly.entity_id
_entity_poly.type
_entity_poly.pdbx_seq_one_letter_code
_entity_poly.pdbx_strand_id
1 'polypeptide(L)'
;MIHHPSISILFLGEDEDRSLAPFYSYLTSMPHIQLMMKPQLPQDLSSYDVVITLSTMISDDTSDHLTQYVCAGGSWLMFVSLSEHTLPQIFGVQQEPLGPAAELRVLFEDARHPMAARLPDAIYLKGYYHALSRTADNTETILYCDWQYSHKSVLTYRIEGEGSVACTSLQAYSDPALQRILYRLLVQLAGHRISGKSLGVGILGYAPSVGQAHGLGSEKTPGLSLRAICDLNPDRLHQAQKDFTGIKTYESADVFADNSEVDLVIVATSPNTHARLSLQMMSAGKHVVCEKPLALNRRETDALREMAAKQGVHLSCHQNRRWDPDYLAIRQSLTDGLIGDLFSMETFVGGFYHPCGYWHSHAPVSGGTSYDWGAHYLDWIVSLIPEPVEAVVGTRHKRVWKDVTNGDQERIQIRFSGGIEAEFIHSDIAAARKPKWFLLGTEGAIVGHWRDVTSHEIDPVLYYHSHEIPATEMVPDLTVFRRHHSGDIISIKPAVPDREHYQFHSNLADHLLVGEPIAAPLTDSVKVVAILEAAARSMEHGGSVEKVNDGSD
;
A
#
# COMPACT_ATOMS: atom_id res chain seq x y z
N MET A 1 -4.55 11.70 -12.44
CA MET A 1 -3.56 11.75 -11.33
C MET A 1 -4.04 12.82 -10.36
N ILE A 2 -4.05 12.53 -9.06
CA ILE A 2 -4.27 13.58 -8.06
C ILE A 2 -3.05 14.49 -8.06
N HIS A 3 -3.31 15.79 -8.17
CA HIS A 3 -2.27 16.80 -8.05
C HIS A 3 -2.10 17.13 -6.57
N HIS A 4 -1.17 16.42 -5.92
CA HIS A 4 -0.58 16.88 -4.67
C HIS A 4 0.34 18.08 -4.98
N PRO A 5 0.40 19.08 -4.10
CA PRO A 5 1.30 20.20 -4.30
C PRO A 5 2.75 19.70 -4.36
N SER A 6 3.53 20.25 -5.29
CA SER A 6 4.94 19.93 -5.42
C SER A 6 5.71 20.45 -4.21
N ILE A 7 6.61 19.64 -3.66
CA ILE A 7 7.48 20.02 -2.54
C ILE A 7 8.93 19.92 -2.99
N SER A 8 9.63 21.05 -2.99
CA SER A 8 11.04 21.19 -3.33
C SER A 8 11.91 21.08 -2.08
N ILE A 9 12.78 20.07 -2.05
CA ILE A 9 13.59 19.71 -0.90
C ILE A 9 15.07 19.79 -1.28
N LEU A 10 15.86 20.58 -0.56
CA LEU A 10 17.31 20.54 -0.61
C LEU A 10 17.83 19.68 0.54
N PHE A 11 18.55 18.61 0.26
CA PHE A 11 19.31 17.87 1.26
C PHE A 11 20.79 18.27 1.18
N LEU A 12 21.34 18.75 2.30
CA LEU A 12 22.75 19.09 2.44
C LEU A 12 23.53 17.87 2.96
N GLY A 13 24.29 17.23 2.08
CA GLY A 13 25.13 16.08 2.42
C GLY A 13 25.75 15.41 1.18
N GLU A 14 26.58 14.40 1.44
CA GLU A 14 27.18 13.54 0.42
C GLU A 14 26.39 12.22 0.31
N ASP A 15 26.42 11.60 -0.87
CA ASP A 15 25.64 10.39 -1.24
C ASP A 15 26.06 9.11 -0.45
N GLU A 16 26.97 9.24 0.53
CA GLU A 16 27.62 8.11 1.20
C GLU A 16 26.95 7.65 2.51
N ASP A 17 25.98 8.39 3.06
CA ASP A 17 25.27 7.95 4.27
C ASP A 17 24.21 6.88 3.96
N ARG A 18 24.67 5.64 3.97
CA ARG A 18 23.83 4.44 3.74
C ARG A 18 22.63 4.33 4.67
N SER A 19 22.64 5.00 5.83
CA SER A 19 21.52 4.93 6.78
C SER A 19 20.26 5.64 6.29
N LEU A 20 20.42 6.70 5.47
CA LEU A 20 19.32 7.52 4.96
C LEU A 20 18.75 7.02 3.62
N ALA A 21 19.48 6.16 2.92
CA ALA A 21 19.07 5.60 1.62
C ALA A 21 17.62 5.05 1.60
N PRO A 22 17.11 4.34 2.64
CA PRO A 22 15.72 3.88 2.67
C PRO A 22 14.71 5.04 2.65
N PHE A 23 14.98 6.12 3.38
CA PHE A 23 14.10 7.29 3.42
C PHE A 23 14.14 8.08 2.11
N TYR A 24 15.31 8.19 1.46
CA TYR A 24 15.40 8.79 0.13
C TYR A 24 14.64 8.00 -0.93
N SER A 25 14.74 6.67 -0.91
CA SER A 25 13.96 5.80 -1.78
C SER A 25 12.45 6.00 -1.55
N TYR A 26 12.04 6.11 -0.29
CA TYR A 26 10.66 6.46 0.06
C TYR A 26 10.23 7.82 -0.52
N LEU A 27 11.02 8.88 -0.32
CA LEU A 27 10.71 10.23 -0.83
C LEU A 27 10.63 10.28 -2.36
N THR A 28 11.60 9.67 -3.05
CA THR A 28 11.69 9.67 -4.52
C THR A 28 10.65 8.77 -5.20
N SER A 29 9.99 7.88 -4.46
CA SER A 29 8.83 7.13 -4.96
C SER A 29 7.59 8.00 -5.20
N MET A 30 7.56 9.22 -4.65
CA MET A 30 6.44 10.14 -4.77
C MET A 30 6.68 11.19 -5.87
N PRO A 31 5.80 11.29 -6.88
CA PRO A 31 6.03 12.13 -8.06
C PRO A 31 5.99 13.65 -7.78
N HIS A 32 5.36 14.07 -6.68
CA HIS A 32 5.30 15.49 -6.27
C HIS A 32 6.46 15.92 -5.37
N ILE A 33 7.39 15.02 -5.02
CA ILE A 33 8.60 15.37 -4.27
C ILE A 33 9.75 15.65 -5.25
N GLN A 34 10.33 16.84 -5.15
CA GLN A 34 11.52 17.25 -5.88
C GLN A 34 12.70 17.30 -4.91
N LEU A 35 13.42 16.18 -4.78
CA LEU A 35 14.60 16.09 -3.90
C LEU A 35 15.87 16.44 -4.67
N MET A 36 16.63 17.42 -4.18
CA MET A 36 17.97 17.77 -4.66
C MET A 36 19.00 17.57 -3.56
N MET A 37 20.09 16.87 -3.87
CA MET A 37 21.21 16.67 -2.95
C MET A 37 22.39 17.55 -3.36
N LYS A 38 22.99 18.27 -2.39
CA LYS A 38 24.20 19.07 -2.62
C LYS A 38 25.18 18.92 -1.45
N PRO A 39 26.49 18.86 -1.71
CA PRO A 39 27.51 18.79 -0.65
C PRO A 39 27.73 20.14 0.05
N GLN A 40 27.33 21.24 -0.58
CA GLN A 40 27.51 22.61 -0.07
C GLN A 40 26.21 23.41 -0.23
N LEU A 41 25.96 24.30 0.73
CA LEU A 41 24.76 25.12 0.76
C LEU A 41 24.80 26.15 -0.39
N PRO A 42 23.81 26.17 -1.30
CA PRO A 42 23.70 27.19 -2.32
C PRO A 42 23.54 28.59 -1.72
N GLN A 43 23.95 29.63 -2.45
CA GLN A 43 23.70 31.01 -2.05
C GLN A 43 22.22 31.41 -2.14
N ASP A 44 21.49 30.85 -3.12
CA ASP A 44 20.07 31.10 -3.29
C ASP A 44 19.28 29.85 -2.88
N LEU A 45 18.43 30.03 -1.87
CA LEU A 45 17.55 29.00 -1.32
C LEU A 45 16.08 29.22 -1.66
N SER A 46 15.74 30.28 -2.40
CA SER A 46 14.34 30.68 -2.69
C SER A 46 13.55 29.66 -3.52
N SER A 47 14.23 28.72 -4.18
CA SER A 47 13.60 27.64 -4.96
C SER A 47 13.26 26.39 -4.16
N TYR A 48 13.57 26.36 -2.86
CA TYR A 48 13.29 25.21 -1.99
C TYR A 48 12.26 25.60 -0.94
N ASP A 49 11.37 24.65 -0.64
CA ASP A 49 10.41 24.79 0.46
C ASP A 49 11.08 24.36 1.77
N VAL A 50 11.88 23.28 1.71
CA VAL A 50 12.54 22.71 2.89
C VAL A 50 14.01 22.43 2.62
N VAL A 51 14.88 22.82 3.56
CA VAL A 51 16.27 22.40 3.61
C VAL A 51 16.44 21.35 4.71
N ILE A 52 17.06 20.22 4.39
CA ILE A 52 17.37 19.13 5.32
C ILE A 52 18.89 19.09 5.55
N THR A 53 19.32 18.99 6.81
CA THR A 53 20.74 18.93 7.16
C THR A 53 21.04 17.87 8.22
N LEU A 54 22.28 17.36 8.22
CA LEU A 54 22.84 16.61 9.36
C LEU A 54 23.54 17.57 10.33
N SER A 55 23.41 17.36 11.64
CA SER A 55 24.04 18.25 12.65
C SER A 55 25.58 18.31 12.57
N THR A 56 26.23 17.27 12.06
CA THR A 56 27.70 17.25 11.82
C THR A 56 28.17 18.17 10.69
N MET A 57 27.27 18.63 9.83
CA MET A 57 27.60 19.37 8.60
C MET A 57 27.39 20.89 8.74
N ILE A 58 27.05 21.36 9.94
CA ILE A 58 26.71 22.77 10.17
C ILE A 58 27.88 23.53 10.76
N SER A 59 28.40 24.48 9.98
CA SER A 59 29.28 25.54 10.46
C SER A 59 28.46 26.75 10.94
N ASP A 60 29.08 27.67 11.69
CA ASP A 60 28.42 28.91 12.12
C ASP A 60 27.89 29.73 10.92
N ASP A 61 28.68 29.86 9.86
CA ASP A 61 28.28 30.55 8.62
C ASP A 61 27.07 29.87 7.94
N THR A 62 27.05 28.53 7.91
CA THR A 62 25.92 27.75 7.38
C THR A 62 24.66 27.97 8.20
N SER A 63 24.79 27.98 9.54
CA SER A 63 23.70 28.18 10.49
C SER A 63 23.07 29.56 10.34
N ASP A 64 23.89 30.61 10.21
CA ASP A 64 23.42 31.98 10.04
C ASP A 64 22.65 32.16 8.72
N HIS A 65 23.16 31.56 7.63
CA HIS A 65 22.48 31.62 6.34
C HIS A 65 21.12 30.88 6.38
N LEU A 66 21.06 29.68 6.96
CA LEU A 66 19.81 28.94 7.09
C LEU A 66 18.82 29.64 8.03
N THR A 67 19.31 30.32 9.06
CA THR A 67 18.48 31.14 9.95
C THR A 67 17.83 32.30 9.18
N GLN A 68 18.57 32.97 8.31
CA GLN A 68 18.01 34.03 7.45
C GLN A 68 16.96 33.48 6.48
N TYR A 69 17.23 32.33 5.87
CA TYR A 69 16.29 31.62 5.00
C TYR A 69 14.98 31.26 5.72
N VAL A 70 15.07 30.73 6.95
CA VAL A 70 13.88 30.41 7.77
C VAL A 70 13.11 31.68 8.10
N CYS A 71 13.77 32.73 8.58
CA CYS A 71 13.11 33.99 8.89
C CYS A 71 12.41 34.63 7.68
N ALA A 72 12.87 34.32 6.45
CA ALA A 72 12.27 34.76 5.20
C ALA A 72 11.10 33.88 4.71
N GLY A 73 10.69 32.86 5.46
CA GLY A 73 9.55 31.99 5.15
C GLY A 73 9.91 30.56 4.73
N GLY A 74 11.21 30.25 4.61
CA GLY A 74 11.67 28.89 4.34
C GLY A 74 11.58 27.98 5.56
N SER A 75 11.78 26.68 5.35
CA SER A 75 11.80 25.71 6.45
C SER A 75 13.06 24.87 6.54
N TRP A 76 13.50 24.58 7.77
CA TRP A 76 14.72 23.82 8.04
C TRP A 76 14.46 22.60 8.92
N LEU A 77 14.69 21.40 8.38
CA LEU A 77 14.69 20.13 9.10
C LEU A 77 16.13 19.69 9.42
N MET A 78 16.41 19.41 10.68
CA MET A 78 17.70 18.85 11.09
C MET A 78 17.56 17.42 11.61
N PHE A 79 18.35 16.53 11.03
CA PHE A 79 18.61 15.19 11.55
C PHE A 79 19.80 15.24 12.48
N VAL A 80 19.56 14.92 13.75
CA VAL A 80 20.59 14.92 14.79
C VAL A 80 21.39 13.62 14.68
N SER A 81 22.65 13.75 14.31
CA SER A 81 23.62 12.66 14.21
C SER A 81 24.02 12.12 15.59
N LEU A 82 24.65 10.95 15.64
CA LEU A 82 25.14 10.31 16.89
C LEU A 82 26.40 10.98 17.47
N SER A 83 26.53 12.29 17.30
CA SER A 83 27.69 13.09 17.65
C SER A 83 27.31 14.10 18.73
N GLU A 84 28.27 14.56 19.53
CA GLU A 84 28.01 15.55 20.58
C GLU A 84 28.00 17.03 20.11
N HIS A 85 27.86 17.28 18.80
CA HIS A 85 27.80 18.64 18.25
C HIS A 85 26.60 19.43 18.80
N THR A 86 26.85 20.67 19.20
CA THR A 86 25.80 21.58 19.70
C THR A 86 24.84 21.95 18.57
N LEU A 87 23.55 21.98 18.88
CA LEU A 87 22.52 22.33 17.90
C LEU A 87 22.40 23.86 17.79
N PRO A 88 22.14 24.42 16.59
CA PRO A 88 21.85 25.83 16.43
C PRO A 88 20.69 26.32 17.31
N GLN A 89 20.82 27.53 17.88
CA GLN A 89 19.83 28.06 18.84
C GLN A 89 18.43 28.23 18.23
N ILE A 90 18.33 28.40 16.91
CA ILE A 90 17.05 28.55 16.21
C ILE A 90 16.10 27.36 16.44
N PHE A 91 16.61 26.15 16.67
CA PHE A 91 15.75 24.99 16.95
C PHE A 91 15.08 25.05 18.33
N GLY A 92 15.56 25.91 19.24
CA GLY A 92 15.00 26.03 20.59
C GLY A 92 15.09 24.74 21.39
N VAL A 93 16.08 23.89 21.09
CA VAL A 93 16.44 22.68 21.83
C VAL A 93 17.96 22.52 21.90
N GLN A 94 18.42 21.67 22.81
CA GLN A 94 19.75 21.07 22.80
C GLN A 94 19.65 19.57 23.01
N GLN A 95 20.57 18.83 22.41
CA GLN A 95 20.67 17.39 22.59
C GLN A 95 21.29 17.04 23.96
N GLU A 96 20.70 16.08 24.64
CA GLU A 96 21.28 15.43 25.81
C GLU A 96 22.36 14.43 25.39
N PRO A 97 23.20 13.91 26.30
CA PRO A 97 24.20 12.89 25.97
C PRO A 97 23.59 11.68 25.25
N LEU A 98 24.39 11.06 24.39
CA LEU A 98 23.94 9.93 23.58
C LEU A 98 23.49 8.76 24.48
N GLY A 99 22.26 8.28 24.28
CA GLY A 99 21.73 7.11 24.97
C GLY A 99 22.34 5.80 24.47
N PRO A 100 22.26 4.70 25.25
CA PRO A 100 22.64 3.37 24.77
C PRO A 100 21.70 2.90 23.66
N ALA A 101 22.13 1.90 22.88
CA ALA A 101 21.23 1.23 21.93
C ALA A 101 20.04 0.64 22.67
N ALA A 102 18.83 1.00 22.24
CA ALA A 102 17.59 0.52 22.82
C ALA A 102 16.47 0.47 21.76
N GLU A 103 15.42 -0.26 22.09
CA GLU A 103 14.12 -0.09 21.45
C GLU A 103 13.37 1.00 22.22
N LEU A 104 13.03 2.09 21.54
CA LEU A 104 12.24 3.17 22.11
C LEU A 104 10.78 3.00 21.71
N ARG A 105 9.90 3.08 22.70
CA ARG A 105 8.47 3.33 22.47
C ARG A 105 8.29 4.83 22.25
N VAL A 106 7.94 5.20 21.02
CA VAL A 106 7.77 6.60 20.59
C VAL A 106 6.29 6.88 20.35
N LEU A 107 5.81 8.01 20.87
CA LEU A 107 4.42 8.43 20.80
C LEU A 107 4.33 9.88 20.34
N PHE A 108 3.17 10.24 19.77
CA PHE A 108 2.81 11.64 19.57
C PHE A 108 2.44 12.29 20.91
N GLU A 109 2.89 13.52 21.13
CA GLU A 109 2.50 14.33 22.30
C GLU A 109 0.98 14.60 22.31
N ASP A 110 0.40 14.96 21.15
CA ASP A 110 -1.05 14.96 20.93
C ASP A 110 -1.42 13.82 19.96
N ALA A 111 -2.09 12.79 20.46
CA ALA A 111 -2.56 11.67 19.63
C ALA A 111 -3.54 12.09 18.52
N ARG A 112 -4.13 13.30 18.60
CA ARG A 112 -5.02 13.86 17.56
C ARG A 112 -4.27 14.75 16.57
N HIS A 113 -2.94 14.87 16.69
CA HIS A 113 -2.15 15.61 15.72
C HIS A 113 -2.43 15.07 14.31
N PRO A 114 -2.64 15.92 13.29
CA PRO A 114 -2.95 15.46 11.93
C PRO A 114 -1.94 14.45 11.37
N MET A 115 -0.66 14.60 11.74
CA MET A 115 0.39 13.66 11.34
C MET A 115 0.26 12.26 11.99
N ALA A 116 -0.53 12.10 13.06
CA ALA A 116 -0.79 10.82 13.72
C ALA A 116 -1.93 10.02 13.06
N ALA A 117 -2.69 10.62 12.14
CA ALA A 117 -3.84 9.97 11.52
C ALA A 117 -3.47 8.64 10.86
N ARG A 118 -4.19 7.55 11.19
CA ARG A 118 -3.96 6.20 10.63
C ARG A 118 -2.53 5.66 10.86
N LEU A 119 -1.88 6.08 11.93
CA LEU A 119 -0.68 5.46 12.50
C LEU A 119 -1.06 4.74 13.79
N PRO A 120 -0.27 3.73 14.23
CA PRO A 120 -0.46 3.13 15.54
C PRO A 120 -0.22 4.16 16.65
N ASP A 121 -0.86 3.97 17.81
CA ASP A 121 -0.74 4.87 18.98
C ASP A 121 0.72 5.00 19.48
N ALA A 122 1.52 3.96 19.27
CA ALA A 122 2.95 3.96 19.57
C ALA A 122 3.71 3.20 18.48
N ILE A 123 4.91 3.68 18.16
CA ILE A 123 5.87 3.01 17.28
C ILE A 123 7.08 2.56 18.09
N TYR A 124 7.70 1.45 17.71
CA TYR A 124 8.84 0.87 18.42
C TYR A 124 10.07 0.93 17.53
N LEU A 125 11.01 1.81 17.87
CA LEU A 125 12.17 2.11 17.03
C LEU A 125 13.46 1.64 17.70
N LYS A 126 14.22 0.79 17.02
CA LYS A 126 15.53 0.30 17.51
C LYS A 126 16.66 1.17 17.01
N GLY A 127 17.54 1.60 17.91
CA GLY A 127 18.69 2.43 17.53
C GLY A 127 19.34 3.16 18.70
N TYR A 128 20.15 4.16 18.36
CA TYR A 128 20.77 5.10 19.28
C TYR A 128 20.13 6.48 19.09
N TYR A 129 19.93 7.21 20.18
CA TYR A 129 19.15 8.46 20.15
C TYR A 129 19.64 9.46 21.20
N HIS A 130 19.47 10.74 20.89
CA HIS A 130 19.59 11.84 21.84
C HIS A 130 18.20 12.27 22.33
N ALA A 131 18.03 12.48 23.64
CA ALA A 131 16.87 13.23 24.11
C ALA A 131 17.04 14.72 23.74
N LEU A 132 15.96 15.39 23.36
CA LEU A 132 15.96 16.80 23.02
C LEU A 132 15.40 17.61 24.19
N SER A 133 16.26 18.36 24.86
CA SER A 133 15.90 19.26 25.94
C SER A 133 15.50 20.62 25.36
N ARG A 134 14.28 21.07 25.64
CA ARG A 134 13.77 22.37 25.17
C ARG A 134 14.51 23.54 25.83
N THR A 135 14.92 24.50 25.02
CA THR A 135 15.56 25.75 25.46
C THR A 135 14.73 26.99 25.15
N ALA A 136 13.65 26.86 24.38
CA ALA A 136 12.70 27.93 24.08
C ALA A 136 11.24 27.51 24.37
N ASP A 137 10.46 28.46 24.85
CA ASP A 137 9.06 28.24 25.24
C ASP A 137 8.14 27.96 24.05
N ASN A 138 8.46 28.52 22.87
CA ASN A 138 7.69 28.34 21.64
C ASN A 138 8.10 27.09 20.83
N THR A 139 8.99 26.25 21.35
CA THR A 139 9.29 24.93 20.77
C THR A 139 8.23 23.93 21.19
N GLU A 140 7.63 23.23 20.24
CA GLU A 140 6.65 22.17 20.49
C GLU A 140 7.30 20.78 20.38
N THR A 141 6.92 19.88 21.28
CA THR A 141 7.24 18.46 21.17
C THR A 141 6.18 17.80 20.30
N ILE A 142 6.61 17.18 19.19
CA ILE A 142 5.70 16.41 18.32
C ILE A 142 5.74 14.94 18.71
N LEU A 143 6.96 14.39 18.86
CA LEU A 143 7.17 13.02 19.34
C LEU A 143 8.00 13.02 20.62
N TYR A 144 7.60 12.16 21.55
CA TYR A 144 8.35 11.87 22.75
C TYR A 144 8.58 10.36 22.91
N CYS A 145 9.56 10.00 23.73
CA CYS A 145 9.75 8.65 24.24
C CYS A 145 9.84 8.68 25.77
N ASP A 146 9.40 7.60 26.41
CA ASP A 146 9.64 7.40 27.83
C ASP A 146 11.03 6.81 28.05
N TRP A 147 11.92 7.59 28.66
CA TRP A 147 13.27 7.14 29.02
C TRP A 147 13.59 7.48 30.46
N GLN A 148 14.07 6.50 31.23
CA GLN A 148 14.42 6.65 32.65
C GLN A 148 13.30 7.32 33.47
N TYR A 149 12.05 6.88 33.27
CA TYR A 149 10.85 7.42 33.92
C TYR A 149 10.57 8.91 33.61
N SER A 150 11.02 9.41 32.46
CA SER A 150 10.79 10.78 32.03
C SER A 150 10.36 10.85 30.56
N HIS A 151 9.47 11.80 30.25
CA HIS A 151 9.06 12.09 28.88
C HIS A 151 10.17 12.90 28.21
N LYS A 152 10.84 12.31 27.22
CA LYS A 152 11.96 12.91 26.50
C LYS A 152 11.52 13.20 25.07
N SER A 153 11.70 14.44 24.63
CA SER A 153 11.37 14.82 23.24
C SER A 153 12.37 14.18 22.28
N VAL A 154 11.90 13.68 21.14
CA VAL A 154 12.72 13.07 20.08
C VAL A 154 12.41 13.62 18.69
N LEU A 155 11.30 14.36 18.55
CA LEU A 155 10.98 15.18 17.39
C LEU A 155 10.32 16.46 17.87
N THR A 156 10.86 17.61 17.48
CA THR A 156 10.36 18.92 17.87
C THR A 156 10.12 19.80 16.65
N TYR A 157 9.23 20.78 16.81
CA TYR A 157 8.83 21.74 15.79
C TYR A 157 8.75 23.13 16.40
N ARG A 158 9.14 24.17 15.67
CA ARG A 158 9.15 25.55 16.14
C ARG A 158 8.90 26.51 14.98
N ILE A 159 8.03 27.48 15.17
CA ILE A 159 7.83 28.59 14.22
C ILE A 159 8.82 29.70 14.59
N GLU A 160 9.55 30.21 13.59
CA GLU A 160 10.52 31.30 13.76
C GLU A 160 10.44 32.25 12.55
N GLY A 161 10.21 33.53 12.81
CA GLY A 161 9.90 34.50 11.76
C GLY A 161 8.65 34.09 10.98
N GLU A 162 8.75 34.12 9.64
CA GLU A 162 7.68 33.66 8.72
C GLU A 162 7.78 32.16 8.38
N GLY A 163 8.85 31.48 8.82
CA GLY A 163 9.14 30.09 8.49
C GLY A 163 9.05 29.15 9.70
N SER A 164 9.64 27.97 9.55
CA SER A 164 9.64 26.98 10.63
C SER A 164 10.87 26.09 10.64
N VAL A 165 11.20 25.57 11.82
CA VAL A 165 12.27 24.61 12.01
C VAL A 165 11.74 23.37 12.71
N ALA A 166 12.35 22.23 12.41
CA ALA A 166 12.11 20.99 13.13
C ALA A 166 13.41 20.21 13.28
N CYS A 167 13.54 19.46 14.37
CA CYS A 167 14.66 18.55 14.52
C CYS A 167 14.23 17.23 15.13
N THR A 168 14.90 16.16 14.72
CA THR A 168 14.70 14.83 15.28
C THR A 168 16.01 14.12 15.51
N SER A 169 16.05 13.35 16.60
CA SER A 169 17.13 12.43 16.93
C SER A 169 16.83 10.99 16.51
N LEU A 170 15.67 10.73 15.92
CA LEU A 170 15.28 9.40 15.44
C LEU A 170 16.02 9.05 14.14
N GLN A 171 16.65 7.86 14.10
CA GLN A 171 17.49 7.43 12.98
C GLN A 171 17.05 6.11 12.34
N ALA A 172 15.90 5.55 12.72
CA ALA A 172 15.37 4.32 12.15
C ALA A 172 14.74 4.58 10.76
N TYR A 173 15.51 5.13 9.81
CA TYR A 173 15.02 5.63 8.52
C TYR A 173 14.46 4.54 7.58
N SER A 174 14.69 3.27 7.88
CA SER A 174 14.05 2.13 7.22
C SER A 174 12.69 1.75 7.80
N ASP A 175 12.32 2.29 8.97
CA ASP A 175 11.04 2.00 9.61
C ASP A 175 9.89 2.71 8.86
N PRO A 176 8.88 1.97 8.35
CA PRO A 176 7.81 2.55 7.56
C PRO A 176 6.99 3.62 8.30
N ALA A 177 6.80 3.47 9.62
CA ALA A 177 6.04 4.45 10.38
C ALA A 177 6.84 5.75 10.56
N LEU A 178 8.14 5.65 10.83
CA LEU A 178 9.01 6.83 10.88
C LEU A 178 9.08 7.53 9.52
N GLN A 179 9.21 6.79 8.41
CA GLN A 179 9.22 7.36 7.05
C GLN A 179 7.94 8.19 6.79
N ARG A 180 6.77 7.65 7.12
CA ARG A 180 5.48 8.35 6.99
C ARG A 180 5.45 9.61 7.86
N ILE A 181 5.93 9.54 9.09
CA ILE A 181 5.97 10.70 10.00
C ILE A 181 6.89 11.79 9.45
N LEU A 182 8.11 11.44 9.00
CA LEU A 182 9.06 12.41 8.46
C LEU A 182 8.54 13.04 7.16
N TYR A 183 7.89 12.26 6.28
CA TYR A 183 7.23 12.81 5.10
C TYR A 183 6.12 13.80 5.47
N ARG A 184 5.25 13.43 6.42
CA ARG A 184 4.17 14.32 6.88
C ARG A 184 4.72 15.59 7.54
N LEU A 185 5.88 15.50 8.21
CA LEU A 185 6.60 16.66 8.72
C LEU A 185 7.08 17.55 7.57
N LEU A 186 7.62 16.98 6.49
CA LEU A 186 8.04 17.73 5.30
C LEU A 186 6.85 18.43 4.62
N VAL A 187 5.69 17.78 4.53
CA VAL A 187 4.44 18.40 4.04
C VAL A 187 4.07 19.61 4.89
N GLN A 188 4.14 19.49 6.22
CA GLN A 188 3.87 20.60 7.14
C GLN A 188 4.91 21.72 7.03
N LEU A 189 6.20 21.39 6.95
CA LEU A 189 7.30 22.34 6.77
C LEU A 189 7.20 23.09 5.45
N ALA A 190 6.73 22.46 4.38
CA ALA A 190 6.45 23.11 3.10
C ALA A 190 5.20 24.04 3.12
N GLY A 191 4.60 24.26 4.29
CA GLY A 191 3.42 25.12 4.45
C GLY A 191 2.11 24.48 4.01
N HIS A 192 2.09 23.19 3.70
CA HIS A 192 0.87 22.48 3.33
C HIS A 192 0.17 21.92 4.56
N ARG A 193 -1.16 22.08 4.61
CA ARG A 193 -1.98 21.54 5.69
C ARG A 193 -2.36 20.10 5.38
N ILE A 194 -2.08 19.21 6.32
CA ILE A 194 -2.68 17.87 6.36
C ILE A 194 -4.15 18.05 6.74
N SER A 195 -5.05 17.96 5.76
CA SER A 195 -6.48 18.21 5.95
C SER A 195 -7.09 17.17 6.89
N GLY A 196 -7.85 17.64 7.88
CA GLY A 196 -8.74 16.78 8.69
C GLY A 196 -10.10 16.51 8.05
N LYS A 197 -10.38 17.04 6.84
CA LYS A 197 -11.66 16.80 6.16
C LYS A 197 -11.68 15.41 5.53
N SER A 198 -12.76 14.68 5.77
CA SER A 198 -13.00 13.38 5.15
C SER A 198 -13.49 13.49 3.71
N LEU A 199 -13.10 12.53 2.88
CA LEU A 199 -13.64 12.33 1.53
C LEU A 199 -14.99 11.60 1.61
N GLY A 200 -15.98 12.11 0.91
CA GLY A 200 -17.25 11.44 0.71
C GLY A 200 -17.11 10.25 -0.22
N VAL A 201 -17.44 9.05 0.26
CA VAL A 201 -17.36 7.79 -0.48
C VAL A 201 -18.75 7.39 -0.95
N GLY A 202 -18.85 7.06 -2.23
CA GLY A 202 -20.01 6.42 -2.83
C GLY A 202 -19.68 4.98 -3.24
N ILE A 203 -20.63 4.05 -3.14
CA ILE A 203 -20.48 2.67 -3.61
C ILE A 203 -21.43 2.42 -4.77
N LEU A 204 -20.90 1.92 -5.87
CA LEU A 204 -21.65 1.53 -7.06
C LEU A 204 -21.63 0.00 -7.16
N GLY A 205 -22.75 -0.64 -6.85
CA GLY A 205 -22.91 -2.08 -6.65
C GLY A 205 -22.84 -2.48 -5.18
N TYR A 206 -23.96 -2.92 -4.60
CA TYR A 206 -24.07 -3.28 -3.18
C TYR A 206 -24.45 -4.74 -2.97
N ALA A 207 -23.47 -5.63 -3.10
CA ALA A 207 -23.63 -6.98 -2.57
C ALA A 207 -23.45 -6.97 -1.03
N PRO A 208 -24.26 -7.74 -0.25
CA PRO A 208 -24.05 -8.02 1.18
C PRO A 208 -22.79 -8.89 1.45
N SER A 209 -21.70 -8.55 0.78
CA SER A 209 -20.38 -9.17 0.84
C SER A 209 -19.37 -8.07 0.50
N VAL A 210 -19.00 -7.91 -0.77
CA VAL A 210 -17.99 -6.93 -1.20
C VAL A 210 -18.47 -5.48 -0.98
N GLY A 211 -19.71 -5.17 -1.35
CA GLY A 211 -20.28 -3.82 -1.15
C GLY A 211 -20.39 -3.45 0.34
N GLN A 212 -20.83 -4.38 1.18
CA GLN A 212 -20.87 -4.17 2.63
C GLN A 212 -19.47 -3.99 3.24
N ALA A 213 -18.49 -4.80 2.83
CA ALA A 213 -17.11 -4.67 3.30
C ALA A 213 -16.50 -3.31 2.96
N HIS A 214 -16.79 -2.77 1.77
CA HIS A 214 -16.40 -1.41 1.39
C HIS A 214 -17.10 -0.32 2.19
N GLY A 215 -18.39 -0.50 2.48
CA GLY A 215 -19.13 0.43 3.34
C GLY A 215 -18.52 0.50 4.74
N LEU A 216 -18.27 -0.66 5.35
CA LEU A 216 -17.60 -0.77 6.65
C LEU A 216 -16.18 -0.20 6.61
N GLY A 217 -15.41 -0.47 5.56
CA GLY A 217 -14.08 0.09 5.38
C GLY A 217 -14.09 1.61 5.27
N SER A 218 -15.09 2.17 4.61
CA SER A 218 -15.26 3.62 4.46
C SER A 218 -15.67 4.30 5.78
N GLU A 219 -16.52 3.68 6.60
CA GLU A 219 -16.91 4.23 7.91
C GLU A 219 -15.82 4.08 8.97
N LYS A 220 -15.06 2.98 8.94
CA LYS A 220 -14.03 2.67 9.95
C LYS A 220 -12.69 3.34 9.67
N THR A 221 -12.49 3.91 8.50
CA THR A 221 -11.24 4.57 8.13
C THR A 221 -11.33 6.07 8.37
N PRO A 222 -10.58 6.65 9.33
CA PRO A 222 -10.51 8.10 9.50
C PRO A 222 -10.11 8.79 8.19
N GLY A 223 -10.80 9.86 7.82
CA GLY A 223 -10.61 10.56 6.55
C GLY A 223 -11.47 10.06 5.38
N LEU A 224 -12.23 8.99 5.57
CA LEU A 224 -13.29 8.58 4.64
C LEU A 224 -14.66 8.74 5.30
N SER A 225 -15.72 8.86 4.52
CA SER A 225 -17.10 8.93 5.01
C SER A 225 -18.04 8.37 3.97
N LEU A 226 -18.73 7.28 4.28
CA LEU A 226 -19.76 6.74 3.39
C LEU A 226 -20.93 7.72 3.27
N ARG A 227 -21.29 8.10 2.03
CA ARG A 227 -22.35 9.08 1.74
C ARG A 227 -23.49 8.50 0.92
N ALA A 228 -23.17 7.62 -0.02
CA ALA A 228 -24.15 7.15 -0.96
C ALA A 228 -23.89 5.72 -1.44
N ILE A 229 -24.96 5.02 -1.77
CA ILE A 229 -24.91 3.68 -2.37
C ILE A 229 -25.86 3.62 -3.57
N CYS A 230 -25.39 3.03 -4.66
CA CYS A 230 -26.16 2.84 -5.87
C CYS A 230 -26.16 1.36 -6.26
N ASP A 231 -27.35 0.80 -6.52
CA ASP A 231 -27.52 -0.57 -7.04
C ASP A 231 -28.82 -0.63 -7.84
N LEU A 232 -28.88 -1.52 -8.83
CA LEU A 232 -30.07 -1.72 -9.66
C LEU A 232 -31.16 -2.52 -8.92
N ASN A 233 -30.80 -3.24 -7.87
CA ASN A 233 -31.71 -4.05 -7.08
C ASN A 233 -32.21 -3.27 -5.85
N PRO A 234 -33.52 -2.95 -5.75
CA PRO A 234 -34.06 -2.21 -4.62
C PRO A 234 -33.90 -2.95 -3.29
N ASP A 235 -33.88 -4.29 -3.26
CA ASP A 235 -33.67 -5.05 -2.03
C ASP A 235 -32.25 -4.85 -1.47
N ARG A 236 -31.26 -4.69 -2.35
CA ARG A 236 -29.88 -4.37 -1.95
C ARG A 236 -29.79 -2.97 -1.38
N LEU A 237 -30.51 -2.01 -1.97
CA LEU A 237 -30.60 -0.65 -1.43
C LEU A 237 -31.27 -0.61 -0.06
N HIS A 238 -32.37 -1.36 0.13
CA HIS A 238 -33.02 -1.51 1.42
C HIS A 238 -32.08 -2.15 2.46
N GLN A 239 -31.28 -3.14 2.07
CA GLN A 239 -30.27 -3.73 2.96
C GLN A 239 -29.17 -2.72 3.31
N ALA A 240 -28.67 -1.97 2.32
CA ALA A 240 -27.67 -0.93 2.53
C ALA A 240 -28.11 0.12 3.57
N GLN A 241 -29.38 0.53 3.52
CA GLN A 241 -29.95 1.48 4.49
C GLN A 241 -30.10 0.90 5.91
N LYS A 242 -30.19 -0.42 6.04
CA LYS A 242 -30.17 -1.10 7.35
C LYS A 242 -28.75 -1.20 7.89
N ASP A 243 -27.79 -1.48 7.01
CA ASP A 243 -26.38 -1.66 7.38
C ASP A 243 -25.71 -0.33 7.72
N PHE A 244 -26.07 0.75 7.02
CA PHE A 244 -25.45 2.07 7.16
C PHE A 244 -26.49 3.17 7.33
N THR A 245 -26.37 3.94 8.42
CA THR A 245 -27.30 5.03 8.73
C THR A 245 -26.93 6.32 8.02
N GLY A 246 -27.91 7.02 7.43
CA GLY A 246 -27.71 8.37 6.89
C GLY A 246 -27.14 8.42 5.46
N ILE A 247 -26.99 7.28 4.80
CA ILE A 247 -26.61 7.23 3.38
C ILE A 247 -27.78 7.62 2.46
N LYS A 248 -27.46 8.19 1.29
CA LYS A 248 -28.40 8.34 0.18
C LYS A 248 -28.34 7.12 -0.73
N THR A 249 -29.49 6.63 -1.20
CA THR A 249 -29.56 5.52 -2.15
C THR A 249 -29.97 5.98 -3.54
N TYR A 250 -29.44 5.32 -4.56
CA TYR A 250 -29.69 5.62 -5.97
C TYR A 250 -29.92 4.34 -6.77
N GLU A 251 -30.84 4.39 -7.73
CA GLU A 251 -31.14 3.27 -8.64
C GLU A 251 -30.50 3.46 -10.03
N SER A 252 -29.86 4.60 -10.27
CA SER A 252 -29.21 4.95 -11.54
C SER A 252 -27.83 5.51 -11.30
N ALA A 253 -26.84 4.95 -12.02
CA ALA A 253 -25.47 5.45 -12.04
C ALA A 253 -25.40 6.90 -12.55
N ASP A 254 -26.27 7.30 -13.47
CA ASP A 254 -26.29 8.65 -14.02
C ASP A 254 -26.63 9.68 -12.95
N VAL A 255 -27.71 9.44 -12.20
CA VAL A 255 -28.14 10.33 -11.11
C VAL A 255 -27.14 10.29 -9.94
N PHE A 256 -26.57 9.11 -9.67
CA PHE A 256 -25.56 8.94 -8.64
C PHE A 256 -24.29 9.74 -8.92
N ALA A 257 -23.86 9.82 -10.19
CA ALA A 257 -22.66 10.55 -10.60
C ALA A 257 -22.74 12.05 -10.26
N ASP A 258 -23.93 12.63 -10.28
CA ASP A 258 -24.18 14.05 -9.99
C ASP A 258 -24.17 14.39 -8.48
N ASN A 259 -24.02 13.41 -7.60
CA ASN A 259 -24.02 13.65 -6.17
C ASN A 259 -22.77 14.44 -5.72
N SER A 260 -22.96 15.70 -5.32
CA SER A 260 -21.88 16.60 -4.89
C SER A 260 -21.26 16.25 -3.54
N GLU A 261 -21.88 15.36 -2.75
CA GLU A 261 -21.31 14.89 -1.47
C GLU A 261 -20.36 13.70 -1.66
N VAL A 262 -20.23 13.15 -2.87
CA VAL A 262 -19.34 12.03 -3.17
C VAL A 262 -18.11 12.57 -3.91
N ASP A 263 -16.93 12.35 -3.34
CA ASP A 263 -15.62 12.68 -3.93
C ASP A 263 -15.00 11.45 -4.61
N LEU A 264 -15.21 10.27 -4.01
CA LEU A 264 -14.64 8.99 -4.41
C LEU A 264 -15.75 7.96 -4.64
N VAL A 265 -15.71 7.22 -5.75
CA VAL A 265 -16.62 6.11 -6.02
C VAL A 265 -15.86 4.78 -6.00
N ILE A 266 -16.39 3.82 -5.25
CA ILE A 266 -15.97 2.42 -5.30
C ILE A 266 -16.92 1.66 -6.23
N VAL A 267 -16.40 1.17 -7.36
CA VAL A 267 -17.14 0.37 -8.34
C VAL A 267 -17.00 -1.10 -7.97
N ALA A 268 -18.02 -1.65 -7.30
CA ALA A 268 -18.11 -3.04 -6.84
C ALA A 268 -19.23 -3.79 -7.59
N THR A 269 -19.23 -3.65 -8.92
CA THR A 269 -20.19 -4.31 -9.83
C THR A 269 -19.59 -5.59 -10.42
N SER A 270 -20.21 -6.19 -11.43
CA SER A 270 -19.60 -7.32 -12.13
C SER A 270 -18.51 -6.85 -13.11
N PRO A 271 -17.46 -7.67 -13.38
CA PRO A 271 -16.28 -7.25 -14.15
C PRO A 271 -16.58 -6.66 -15.53
N ASN A 272 -17.54 -7.23 -16.26
CA ASN A 272 -17.99 -6.73 -17.57
C ASN A 272 -18.55 -5.29 -17.57
N THR A 273 -18.81 -4.70 -16.39
CA THR A 273 -19.31 -3.32 -16.27
C THR A 273 -18.29 -2.35 -15.68
N HIS A 274 -17.17 -2.85 -15.15
CA HIS A 274 -16.15 -2.06 -14.45
C HIS A 274 -15.65 -0.87 -15.28
N ALA A 275 -15.18 -1.12 -16.50
CA ALA A 275 -14.60 -0.08 -17.34
C ALA A 275 -15.60 1.03 -17.68
N ARG A 276 -16.79 0.65 -18.18
CA ARG A 276 -17.85 1.60 -18.55
C ARG A 276 -18.26 2.48 -17.36
N LEU A 277 -18.52 1.87 -16.20
CA LEU A 277 -18.98 2.59 -15.02
C LEU A 277 -17.86 3.47 -14.42
N SER A 278 -16.62 2.98 -14.38
CA SER A 278 -15.48 3.77 -13.93
C SER A 278 -15.24 5.00 -14.83
N LEU A 279 -15.32 4.83 -16.15
CA LEU A 279 -15.23 5.95 -17.11
C LEU A 279 -16.34 6.98 -16.87
N GLN A 280 -17.57 6.52 -16.59
CA GLN A 280 -18.71 7.38 -16.29
C GLN A 280 -18.46 8.21 -15.02
N MET A 281 -18.02 7.57 -13.92
CA MET A 281 -17.75 8.27 -12.65
C MET A 281 -16.60 9.27 -12.78
N MET A 282 -15.50 8.90 -13.45
CA MET A 282 -14.39 9.82 -13.70
C MET A 282 -14.79 10.99 -14.60
N SER A 283 -15.67 10.77 -15.57
CA SER A 283 -16.20 11.86 -16.42
C SER A 283 -17.01 12.89 -15.62
N ALA A 284 -17.60 12.49 -14.49
CA ALA A 284 -18.25 13.36 -13.53
C ALA A 284 -17.28 13.98 -12.49
N GLY A 285 -15.96 13.83 -12.69
CA GLY A 285 -14.92 14.39 -11.82
C GLY A 285 -14.70 13.61 -10.53
N LYS A 286 -15.20 12.36 -10.43
CA LYS A 286 -15.02 11.52 -9.23
C LYS A 286 -13.68 10.78 -9.27
N HIS A 287 -13.03 10.65 -8.12
CA HIS A 287 -12.00 9.62 -7.94
C HIS A 287 -12.66 8.24 -8.04
N VAL A 288 -11.94 7.22 -8.52
CA VAL A 288 -12.46 5.87 -8.67
C VAL A 288 -11.53 4.83 -8.06
N VAL A 289 -12.10 3.95 -7.24
CA VAL A 289 -11.54 2.63 -6.95
C VAL A 289 -12.41 1.61 -7.65
N CYS A 290 -11.82 0.77 -8.49
CA CYS A 290 -12.53 -0.31 -9.15
C CYS A 290 -12.22 -1.63 -8.45
N GLU A 291 -13.23 -2.48 -8.23
CA GLU A 291 -12.98 -3.85 -7.82
C GLU A 291 -12.15 -4.61 -8.86
N LYS A 292 -11.47 -5.66 -8.42
CA LYS A 292 -10.70 -6.55 -9.29
C LYS A 292 -11.65 -7.45 -10.12
N PRO A 293 -11.24 -7.86 -11.32
CA PRO A 293 -10.15 -7.29 -12.11
C PRO A 293 -10.49 -5.86 -12.56
N LEU A 294 -9.47 -5.01 -12.72
CA LEU A 294 -9.66 -3.61 -13.14
C LEU A 294 -10.48 -3.47 -14.43
N ALA A 295 -10.26 -4.37 -15.38
CA ALA A 295 -11.01 -4.48 -16.63
C ALA A 295 -10.83 -5.88 -17.25
N LEU A 296 -11.52 -6.18 -18.35
CA LEU A 296 -11.43 -7.48 -19.03
C LEU A 296 -10.37 -7.53 -20.13
N ASN A 297 -9.83 -6.40 -20.56
CA ASN A 297 -8.80 -6.33 -21.59
C ASN A 297 -7.97 -5.05 -21.50
N ARG A 298 -6.83 -5.04 -22.21
CA ARG A 298 -5.88 -3.92 -22.23
C ARG A 298 -6.47 -2.64 -22.82
N ARG A 299 -7.32 -2.74 -23.84
CA ARG A 299 -7.96 -1.57 -24.45
C ARG A 299 -8.81 -0.80 -23.42
N GLU A 300 -9.51 -1.52 -22.55
CA GLU A 300 -10.28 -0.91 -21.47
C GLU A 300 -9.38 -0.27 -20.41
N THR A 301 -8.29 -0.92 -19.99
CA THR A 301 -7.37 -0.32 -19.01
C THR A 301 -6.66 0.92 -19.57
N ASP A 302 -6.31 0.95 -20.86
CA ASP A 302 -5.75 2.13 -21.51
C ASP A 302 -6.75 3.30 -21.54
N ALA A 303 -8.02 3.04 -21.89
CA ALA A 303 -9.08 4.06 -21.86
C ALA A 303 -9.31 4.61 -20.44
N LEU A 304 -9.25 3.75 -19.42
CA LEU A 304 -9.36 4.15 -18.03
C LEU A 304 -8.20 5.05 -17.59
N ARG A 305 -6.96 4.71 -17.95
CA ARG A 305 -5.76 5.53 -17.68
C ARG A 305 -5.86 6.90 -18.35
N GLU A 306 -6.24 6.92 -19.62
CA GLU A 306 -6.42 8.16 -20.39
C GLU A 306 -7.45 9.07 -19.72
N MET A 307 -8.60 8.52 -19.32
CA MET A 307 -9.65 9.28 -18.63
C MET A 307 -9.17 9.83 -17.28
N ALA A 308 -8.51 9.00 -16.46
CA ALA A 308 -7.99 9.44 -15.16
C ALA A 308 -6.94 10.56 -15.29
N ALA A 309 -6.10 10.49 -16.33
CA ALA A 309 -5.15 11.56 -16.64
C ALA A 309 -5.88 12.82 -17.13
N LYS A 310 -6.80 12.69 -18.08
CA LYS A 310 -7.56 13.80 -18.67
C LYS A 310 -8.36 14.59 -17.63
N GLN A 311 -8.97 13.91 -16.66
CA GLN A 311 -9.82 14.54 -15.65
C GLN A 311 -9.05 14.97 -14.39
N GLY A 312 -7.75 14.63 -14.27
CA GLY A 312 -6.99 14.92 -13.06
C GLY A 312 -7.51 14.17 -11.81
N VAL A 313 -8.14 13.01 -12.01
CA VAL A 313 -8.72 12.19 -10.91
C VAL A 313 -7.84 10.98 -10.60
N HIS A 314 -8.16 10.30 -9.51
CA HIS A 314 -7.48 9.07 -9.09
C HIS A 314 -8.18 7.85 -9.67
N LEU A 315 -7.39 6.85 -10.03
CA LEU A 315 -7.88 5.53 -10.39
C LEU A 315 -6.95 4.49 -9.77
N SER A 316 -7.52 3.55 -9.01
CA SER A 316 -6.82 2.32 -8.59
C SER A 316 -7.74 1.11 -8.61
N CYS A 317 -7.14 -0.07 -8.64
CA CYS A 317 -7.85 -1.34 -8.44
C CYS A 317 -7.83 -1.71 -6.95
N HIS A 318 -8.90 -2.32 -6.44
CA HIS A 318 -8.98 -2.81 -5.06
C HIS A 318 -8.19 -4.13 -4.90
N GLN A 319 -6.87 -4.04 -4.86
CA GLN A 319 -5.99 -5.19 -4.62
C GLN A 319 -5.79 -5.43 -3.11
N ASN A 320 -6.88 -5.71 -2.41
CA ASN A 320 -6.92 -5.86 -0.95
C ASN A 320 -6.02 -6.98 -0.40
N ARG A 321 -5.69 -7.98 -1.23
CA ARG A 321 -4.86 -9.10 -0.81
C ARG A 321 -3.37 -8.77 -0.68
N ARG A 322 -2.92 -7.55 -1.04
CA ARG A 322 -1.57 -7.07 -0.68
C ARG A 322 -1.35 -6.88 0.83
N TRP A 323 -2.40 -7.03 1.63
CA TRP A 323 -2.35 -7.03 3.09
C TRP A 323 -2.68 -8.39 3.70
N ASP A 324 -2.74 -9.45 2.89
CA ASP A 324 -2.83 -10.81 3.44
C ASP A 324 -1.53 -11.09 4.24
N PRO A 325 -1.63 -11.62 5.48
CA PRO A 325 -0.46 -11.81 6.35
C PRO A 325 0.68 -12.61 5.74
N ASP A 326 0.35 -13.63 4.96
CA ASP A 326 1.33 -14.45 4.27
C ASP A 326 2.05 -13.70 3.15
N TYR A 327 1.34 -12.87 2.39
CA TYR A 327 1.97 -12.01 1.40
C TYR A 327 2.95 -11.03 2.06
N LEU A 328 2.56 -10.40 3.16
CA LEU A 328 3.42 -9.47 3.91
C LEU A 328 4.67 -10.19 4.46
N ALA A 329 4.52 -11.39 5.03
CA ALA A 329 5.62 -12.19 5.53
C ALA A 329 6.58 -12.66 4.43
N ILE A 330 6.05 -13.05 3.25
CA ILE A 330 6.86 -13.43 2.08
C ILE A 330 7.62 -12.21 1.57
N ARG A 331 6.93 -11.06 1.40
CA ARG A 331 7.58 -9.81 0.96
C ARG A 331 8.72 -9.44 1.90
N GLN A 332 8.50 -9.48 3.21
CA GLN A 332 9.56 -9.21 4.20
C GLN A 332 10.71 -10.22 4.09
N SER A 333 10.41 -11.51 3.93
CA SER A 333 11.44 -12.56 3.78
C SER A 333 12.32 -12.38 2.54
N LEU A 334 11.74 -11.86 1.44
CA LEU A 334 12.48 -11.52 0.23
C LEU A 334 13.32 -10.26 0.43
N THR A 335 12.76 -9.21 1.06
CA THR A 335 13.50 -7.99 1.43
C THR A 335 14.68 -8.29 2.35
N ASP A 336 14.52 -9.20 3.30
CA ASP A 336 15.57 -9.64 4.23
C ASP A 336 16.60 -10.58 3.57
N GLY A 337 16.41 -10.93 2.29
CA GLY A 337 17.33 -11.78 1.53
C GLY A 337 17.39 -13.23 2.04
N LEU A 338 16.32 -13.73 2.70
CA LEU A 338 16.37 -15.04 3.36
C LEU A 338 16.57 -16.22 2.40
N ILE A 339 16.24 -16.04 1.12
CA ILE A 339 16.42 -17.04 0.07
C ILE A 339 17.35 -16.57 -1.06
N GLY A 340 18.08 -15.46 -0.89
CA GLY A 340 18.85 -14.83 -1.98
C GLY A 340 17.96 -14.27 -3.09
N ASP A 341 18.45 -14.30 -4.33
CA ASP A 341 17.75 -13.77 -5.49
C ASP A 341 16.64 -14.72 -5.93
N LEU A 342 15.39 -14.24 -5.96
CA LEU A 342 14.22 -14.99 -6.42
C LEU A 342 14.33 -15.29 -7.92
N PHE A 343 14.23 -16.57 -8.30
CA PHE A 343 14.26 -16.97 -9.72
C PHE A 343 13.04 -17.78 -10.16
N SER A 344 12.25 -18.34 -9.22
CA SER A 344 11.04 -19.09 -9.54
C SER A 344 9.95 -18.91 -8.48
N MET A 345 8.72 -18.72 -8.92
CA MET A 345 7.56 -18.51 -8.05
C MET A 345 6.32 -19.23 -8.58
N GLU A 346 5.83 -20.24 -7.85
CA GLU A 346 4.55 -20.88 -8.12
C GLU A 346 3.51 -20.52 -7.08
N THR A 347 2.28 -20.32 -7.54
CA THR A 347 1.12 -20.13 -6.68
C THR A 347 -0.04 -21.01 -7.12
N PHE A 348 -0.82 -21.48 -6.15
CA PHE A 348 -1.97 -22.33 -6.39
C PHE A 348 -3.19 -21.81 -5.64
N VAL A 349 -4.37 -21.97 -6.24
CA VAL A 349 -5.67 -21.75 -5.62
C VAL A 349 -6.68 -22.80 -6.10
N GLY A 350 -7.66 -23.11 -5.25
CA GLY A 350 -8.74 -24.05 -5.54
C GLY A 350 -8.65 -25.35 -4.74
N GLY A 351 -9.38 -26.37 -5.20
CA GLY A 351 -9.57 -27.65 -4.54
C GLY A 351 -10.39 -28.59 -5.41
N PHE A 352 -11.23 -29.44 -4.80
CA PHE A 352 -12.16 -30.30 -5.53
C PHE A 352 -13.59 -30.00 -5.11
N TYR A 353 -14.17 -28.96 -5.70
CA TYR A 353 -15.53 -28.54 -5.41
C TYR A 353 -16.15 -27.87 -6.62
N HIS A 354 -17.48 -27.90 -6.66
CA HIS A 354 -18.22 -27.21 -7.70
C HIS A 354 -17.97 -25.69 -7.61
N PRO A 355 -17.66 -25.01 -8.72
CA PRO A 355 -17.49 -23.55 -8.73
C PRO A 355 -18.71 -22.81 -8.17
N CYS A 356 -18.50 -21.64 -7.60
CA CYS A 356 -19.58 -20.85 -6.99
C CYS A 356 -20.61 -20.41 -8.04
N GLY A 357 -21.88 -20.25 -7.62
CA GLY A 357 -22.97 -19.91 -8.53
C GLY A 357 -22.97 -18.45 -9.01
N TYR A 358 -24.03 -18.09 -9.74
CA TYR A 358 -24.28 -16.74 -10.28
C TYR A 358 -23.30 -16.33 -11.38
N TRP A 359 -22.94 -15.04 -11.48
CA TRP A 359 -22.11 -14.53 -12.59
C TRP A 359 -20.64 -14.95 -12.53
N HIS A 360 -20.11 -15.34 -11.36
CA HIS A 360 -18.70 -15.75 -11.20
C HIS A 360 -18.35 -16.94 -12.12
N SER A 361 -19.28 -17.89 -12.26
CA SER A 361 -19.17 -19.07 -13.11
C SER A 361 -19.58 -18.85 -14.58
N HIS A 362 -19.86 -17.60 -14.95
CA HIS A 362 -20.24 -17.20 -16.30
C HIS A 362 -19.13 -16.35 -16.94
N ALA A 363 -18.22 -16.98 -17.67
CA ALA A 363 -17.03 -16.38 -18.26
C ALA A 363 -17.30 -15.11 -19.12
N PRO A 364 -18.40 -15.00 -19.90
CA PRO A 364 -18.72 -13.75 -20.60
C PRO A 364 -18.97 -12.55 -19.68
N VAL A 365 -19.25 -12.77 -18.39
CA VAL A 365 -19.46 -11.72 -17.38
C VAL A 365 -18.25 -11.58 -16.45
N SER A 366 -17.68 -12.69 -15.97
CA SER A 366 -16.57 -12.68 -15.01
C SER A 366 -15.18 -12.57 -15.64
N GLY A 367 -15.04 -12.88 -16.94
CA GLY A 367 -13.75 -13.17 -17.58
C GLY A 367 -13.28 -14.62 -17.38
N GLY A 368 -13.98 -15.38 -16.52
CA GLY A 368 -13.64 -16.74 -16.16
C GLY A 368 -12.76 -16.85 -14.92
N THR A 369 -12.36 -18.07 -14.61
CA THR A 369 -11.67 -18.42 -13.37
C THR A 369 -10.34 -17.68 -13.16
N SER A 370 -9.53 -17.52 -14.21
CA SER A 370 -8.29 -16.72 -14.16
C SER A 370 -8.55 -15.25 -13.83
N TYR A 371 -9.67 -14.66 -14.24
CA TYR A 371 -9.96 -13.25 -13.94
C TYR A 371 -10.47 -13.07 -12.51
N ASP A 372 -11.20 -14.04 -11.97
CA ASP A 372 -11.72 -13.96 -10.62
C ASP A 372 -10.61 -14.12 -9.57
N TRP A 373 -9.94 -15.28 -9.55
CA TRP A 373 -8.87 -15.55 -8.58
C TRP A 373 -7.50 -15.12 -9.08
N GLY A 374 -7.20 -15.32 -10.36
CA GLY A 374 -5.90 -14.96 -10.92
C GLY A 374 -5.63 -13.46 -10.84
N ALA A 375 -6.63 -12.58 -10.85
CA ALA A 375 -6.40 -11.14 -10.64
C ALA A 375 -5.71 -10.81 -9.29
N HIS A 376 -5.94 -11.60 -8.25
CA HIS A 376 -5.24 -11.45 -6.97
C HIS A 376 -3.84 -12.07 -7.00
N TYR A 377 -3.72 -13.28 -7.52
CA TYR A 377 -2.47 -14.03 -7.47
C TYR A 377 -1.43 -13.49 -8.45
N LEU A 378 -1.87 -13.02 -9.62
CA LEU A 378 -1.03 -12.31 -10.58
C LEU A 378 -0.61 -10.94 -10.03
N ASP A 379 -1.46 -10.27 -9.25
CA ASP A 379 -1.08 -9.03 -8.57
C ASP A 379 0.04 -9.26 -7.54
N TRP A 380 -0.03 -10.35 -6.78
CA TRP A 380 1.08 -10.76 -5.91
C TRP A 380 2.36 -11.03 -6.70
N ILE A 381 2.27 -11.79 -7.80
CA ILE A 381 3.43 -12.10 -8.63
C ILE A 381 4.06 -10.81 -9.18
N VAL A 382 3.28 -9.93 -9.80
CA VAL A 382 3.76 -8.67 -10.37
C VAL A 382 4.32 -7.73 -9.29
N SER A 383 3.74 -7.73 -8.09
CA SER A 383 4.25 -6.88 -7.01
C SER A 383 5.55 -7.40 -6.37
N LEU A 384 5.77 -8.72 -6.35
CA LEU A 384 7.00 -9.33 -5.83
C LEU A 384 8.11 -9.44 -6.87
N ILE A 385 7.76 -9.44 -8.16
CA ILE A 385 8.68 -9.47 -9.31
C ILE A 385 8.43 -8.20 -10.14
N PRO A 386 9.08 -7.07 -9.79
CA PRO A 386 8.82 -5.78 -10.45
C PRO A 386 9.37 -5.69 -11.88
N GLU A 387 10.04 -6.75 -12.36
CA GLU A 387 10.62 -6.83 -13.69
C GLU A 387 9.57 -6.78 -14.81
N PRO A 388 9.95 -6.30 -16.01
CA PRO A 388 9.18 -6.45 -17.24
C PRO A 388 8.72 -7.88 -17.53
N VAL A 389 7.48 -8.02 -18.01
CA VAL A 389 6.94 -9.32 -18.48
C VAL A 389 7.30 -9.51 -19.95
N GLU A 390 8.00 -10.58 -20.30
CA GLU A 390 8.39 -10.86 -21.68
C GLU A 390 7.41 -11.78 -22.41
N ALA A 391 6.95 -12.83 -21.72
CA ALA A 391 6.16 -13.88 -22.35
C ALA A 391 5.17 -14.52 -21.37
N VAL A 392 4.02 -14.91 -21.90
CA VAL A 392 2.95 -15.61 -21.17
C VAL A 392 2.51 -16.84 -21.96
N VAL A 393 2.30 -17.95 -21.24
CA VAL A 393 1.69 -19.18 -21.77
C VAL A 393 0.52 -19.57 -20.87
N GLY A 394 -0.63 -19.81 -21.48
CA GLY A 394 -1.87 -20.19 -20.81
C GLY A 394 -2.35 -21.57 -21.24
N THR A 395 -2.78 -22.40 -20.29
CA THR A 395 -3.48 -23.67 -20.58
C THR A 395 -4.78 -23.77 -19.80
N ARG A 396 -5.81 -24.36 -20.41
CA ARG A 396 -7.15 -24.49 -19.85
C ARG A 396 -7.68 -25.91 -19.99
N HIS A 397 -8.39 -26.38 -18.98
CA HIS A 397 -9.15 -27.63 -19.02
C HIS A 397 -10.60 -27.40 -18.62
N LYS A 398 -11.50 -28.04 -19.37
CA LYS A 398 -12.93 -28.17 -19.03
C LYS A 398 -13.31 -29.64 -19.09
N ARG A 399 -13.39 -30.31 -17.94
CA ARG A 399 -13.53 -31.76 -17.79
C ARG A 399 -14.77 -32.19 -17.00
N VAL A 400 -15.08 -31.55 -15.88
CA VAL A 400 -16.08 -32.00 -14.88
C VAL A 400 -17.32 -31.11 -14.88
N TRP A 401 -17.19 -29.80 -14.62
CA TRP A 401 -18.32 -28.92 -14.29
C TRP A 401 -19.03 -28.36 -15.53
N LYS A 402 -19.70 -29.20 -16.31
CA LYS A 402 -20.22 -28.84 -17.66
C LYS A 402 -21.41 -27.87 -17.68
N ASP A 403 -22.04 -27.65 -16.54
CA ASP A 403 -23.15 -26.71 -16.35
C ASP A 403 -22.69 -25.24 -16.26
N VAL A 404 -21.41 -25.01 -15.96
CA VAL A 404 -20.79 -23.67 -15.94
C VAL A 404 -19.84 -23.45 -17.10
N THR A 405 -19.58 -22.18 -17.45
CA THR A 405 -18.78 -21.82 -18.65
C THR A 405 -17.28 -21.67 -18.37
N ASN A 406 -16.88 -21.44 -17.12
CA ASN A 406 -15.47 -21.26 -16.73
C ASN A 406 -14.64 -22.54 -16.95
N GLY A 407 -13.32 -22.42 -17.10
CA GLY A 407 -12.42 -23.58 -17.02
C GLY A 407 -12.44 -24.22 -15.63
N ASP A 408 -12.27 -25.54 -15.56
CA ASP A 408 -12.15 -26.26 -14.28
C ASP A 408 -10.71 -26.21 -13.75
N GLN A 409 -9.73 -26.06 -14.66
CA GLN A 409 -8.35 -25.80 -14.30
C GLN A 409 -7.72 -24.88 -15.35
N GLU A 410 -6.97 -23.90 -14.87
CA GLU A 410 -6.20 -22.98 -15.70
C GLU A 410 -4.79 -22.84 -15.13
N ARG A 411 -3.79 -22.75 -16.02
CA ARG A 411 -2.41 -22.44 -15.66
C ARG A 411 -1.91 -21.29 -16.50
N ILE A 412 -1.23 -20.35 -15.86
CA ILE A 412 -0.60 -19.19 -16.50
C ILE A 412 0.87 -19.19 -16.10
N GLN A 413 1.75 -19.39 -17.08
CA GLN A 413 3.19 -19.31 -16.93
C GLN A 413 3.68 -17.98 -17.47
N ILE A 414 4.59 -17.34 -16.74
CA ILE A 414 5.08 -15.99 -17.02
C ILE A 414 6.60 -16.04 -16.99
N ARG A 415 7.23 -15.49 -18.02
CA ARG A 415 8.66 -15.20 -18.01
C ARG A 415 8.86 -13.70 -17.95
N PHE A 416 9.69 -13.27 -17.02
CA PHE A 416 10.11 -11.89 -16.84
C PHE A 416 11.48 -11.65 -17.47
N SER A 417 11.84 -10.38 -17.68
CA SER A 417 13.20 -10.01 -18.01
C SER A 417 14.18 -10.48 -16.94
N GLY A 418 15.40 -10.82 -17.35
CA GLY A 418 16.38 -11.44 -16.46
C GLY A 418 16.15 -12.93 -16.20
N GLY A 419 15.09 -13.52 -16.76
CA GLY A 419 14.85 -14.97 -16.75
C GLY A 419 14.12 -15.51 -15.53
N ILE A 420 13.58 -14.64 -14.67
CA ILE A 420 12.71 -15.05 -13.56
C ILE A 420 11.42 -15.66 -14.14
N GLU A 421 10.98 -16.77 -13.57
CA GLU A 421 9.76 -17.47 -14.01
C GLU A 421 8.71 -17.49 -12.89
N ALA A 422 7.44 -17.34 -13.25
CA ALA A 422 6.33 -17.51 -12.34
C ALA A 422 5.19 -18.34 -12.93
N GLU A 423 4.46 -19.06 -12.08
CA GLU A 423 3.29 -19.84 -12.47
C GLU A 423 2.12 -19.56 -11.52
N PHE A 424 0.97 -19.24 -12.09
CA PHE A 424 -0.32 -19.23 -11.40
C PHE A 424 -1.15 -20.43 -11.83
N ILE A 425 -1.71 -21.16 -10.86
CA ILE A 425 -2.58 -22.30 -11.10
C ILE A 425 -3.89 -22.13 -10.32
N HIS A 426 -5.01 -22.25 -11.03
CA HIS A 426 -6.31 -22.50 -10.42
C HIS A 426 -6.77 -23.90 -10.78
N SER A 427 -7.28 -24.69 -9.82
CA SER A 427 -8.02 -25.92 -10.13
C SER A 427 -9.21 -26.14 -9.19
N ASP A 428 -10.40 -26.34 -9.75
CA ASP A 428 -11.63 -26.77 -9.06
C ASP A 428 -11.81 -28.30 -9.10
N ILE A 429 -10.82 -29.02 -9.63
CA ILE A 429 -10.77 -30.49 -9.75
C ILE A 429 -9.50 -31.08 -9.13
N ALA A 430 -8.86 -30.34 -8.23
CA ALA A 430 -7.67 -30.76 -7.48
C ALA A 430 -8.05 -31.37 -6.12
N ALA A 431 -8.24 -32.69 -6.09
CA ALA A 431 -8.49 -33.43 -4.84
C ALA A 431 -7.28 -33.41 -3.89
N ALA A 432 -6.07 -33.27 -4.44
CA ALA A 432 -4.85 -32.96 -3.71
C ALA A 432 -4.33 -31.59 -4.18
N ARG A 433 -4.25 -30.63 -3.25
CA ARG A 433 -3.82 -29.27 -3.54
C ARG A 433 -2.30 -29.20 -3.62
N LYS A 434 -1.77 -28.41 -4.56
CA LYS A 434 -0.39 -27.91 -4.49
C LYS A 434 -0.25 -26.96 -3.28
N PRO A 435 0.97 -26.69 -2.80
CA PRO A 435 1.21 -25.59 -1.86
C PRO A 435 0.63 -24.28 -2.40
N LYS A 436 0.10 -23.43 -1.52
CA LYS A 436 -0.40 -22.08 -1.89
C LYS A 436 0.72 -21.24 -2.48
N TRP A 437 1.92 -21.34 -1.87
CA TRP A 437 3.15 -20.66 -2.29
C TRP A 437 4.29 -21.67 -2.41
N PHE A 438 5.08 -21.55 -3.48
CA PHE A 438 6.34 -22.26 -3.64
C PHE A 438 7.34 -21.35 -4.37
N LEU A 439 8.31 -20.81 -3.65
CA LEU A 439 9.28 -19.84 -4.15
C LEU A 439 10.68 -20.42 -4.02
N LEU A 440 11.51 -20.21 -5.04
CA LEU A 440 12.91 -20.62 -5.07
C LEU A 440 13.81 -19.41 -5.32
N GLY A 441 14.83 -19.28 -4.49
CA GLY A 441 15.90 -18.29 -4.66
C GLY A 441 17.29 -18.93 -4.57
N THR A 442 18.31 -18.15 -4.88
CA THR A 442 19.70 -18.65 -4.98
C THR A 442 20.27 -19.23 -3.67
N GLU A 443 19.71 -18.88 -2.51
CA GLU A 443 20.13 -19.35 -1.20
C GLU A 443 19.08 -20.20 -0.45
N GLY A 444 17.89 -20.42 -1.03
CA GLY A 444 16.81 -21.06 -0.30
C GLY A 444 15.46 -21.17 -1.02
N ALA A 445 14.43 -21.48 -0.26
CA ALA A 445 13.06 -21.60 -0.73
C ALA A 445 12.05 -21.13 0.32
N ILE A 446 10.86 -20.71 -0.11
CA ILE A 446 9.71 -20.46 0.78
C ILE A 446 8.56 -21.35 0.33
N VAL A 447 7.96 -22.08 1.26
CA VAL A 447 6.80 -22.94 0.99
C VAL A 447 5.67 -22.58 1.93
N GLY A 448 4.47 -22.39 1.37
CA GLY A 448 3.25 -22.13 2.12
C GLY A 448 2.21 -23.22 1.91
N HIS A 449 1.93 -24.01 2.95
CA HIS A 449 0.92 -25.07 2.90
C HIS A 449 -0.45 -24.57 3.36
N TRP A 450 -1.50 -25.01 2.66
CA TRP A 450 -2.88 -24.73 3.06
C TRP A 450 -3.15 -25.22 4.49
N ARG A 451 -3.97 -24.46 5.21
CA ARG A 451 -4.52 -24.85 6.51
C ARG A 451 -6.03 -24.86 6.40
N ASP A 452 -6.64 -26.01 6.66
CA ASP A 452 -8.07 -26.11 6.82
C ASP A 452 -8.38 -25.91 8.31
N VAL A 453 -9.19 -24.89 8.63
CA VAL A 453 -9.52 -24.55 10.01
C VAL A 453 -11.03 -24.53 10.16
N THR A 454 -11.53 -25.31 11.13
CA THR A 454 -12.92 -25.25 11.56
C THR A 454 -12.99 -24.37 12.80
N SER A 455 -13.66 -23.21 12.71
CA SER A 455 -14.00 -22.40 13.88
C SER A 455 -15.28 -22.93 14.54
N HIS A 456 -15.40 -22.69 15.84
CA HIS A 456 -16.56 -23.11 16.62
C HIS A 456 -17.11 -21.87 17.33
N GLU A 457 -18.38 -21.57 17.11
CA GLU A 457 -19.10 -20.50 17.79
C GLU A 457 -20.13 -21.11 18.74
N ILE A 458 -20.21 -20.58 19.96
CA ILE A 458 -21.17 -21.04 20.97
C ILE A 458 -22.48 -20.32 20.74
N ASP A 459 -23.46 -21.02 20.17
CA ASP A 459 -24.84 -20.56 20.08
C ASP A 459 -25.59 -20.95 21.37
N PRO A 460 -26.16 -20.00 22.11
CA PRO A 460 -26.84 -20.29 23.39
C PRO A 460 -28.13 -21.13 23.25
N VAL A 461 -28.62 -21.36 22.03
CA VAL A 461 -29.79 -22.20 21.71
C VAL A 461 -29.37 -23.53 21.06
N LEU A 462 -28.32 -23.54 20.23
CA LEU A 462 -27.87 -24.71 19.45
C LEU A 462 -26.57 -25.36 19.96
N TYR A 463 -26.03 -24.89 21.10
CA TYR A 463 -24.80 -25.32 21.77
C TYR A 463 -23.49 -25.10 21.00
N TYR A 464 -23.36 -25.57 19.76
CA TYR A 464 -22.15 -25.38 18.93
C TYR A 464 -22.50 -25.23 17.45
N HIS A 465 -22.02 -24.14 16.84
CA HIS A 465 -21.97 -23.98 15.39
C HIS A 465 -20.52 -24.12 14.91
N SER A 466 -20.20 -25.21 14.21
CA SER A 466 -18.93 -25.34 13.50
C SER A 466 -19.02 -24.61 12.16
N HIS A 467 -18.12 -23.67 11.90
CA HIS A 467 -17.97 -23.01 10.61
C HIS A 467 -16.61 -23.37 10.03
N GLU A 468 -16.60 -23.98 8.85
CA GLU A 468 -15.36 -24.14 8.09
C GLU A 468 -14.97 -22.79 7.49
N ILE A 469 -13.76 -22.32 7.83
CA ILE A 469 -13.21 -21.12 7.20
C ILE A 469 -12.60 -21.56 5.86
N PRO A 470 -13.00 -20.94 4.73
CA PRO A 470 -12.41 -21.27 3.44
C PRO A 470 -10.89 -21.14 3.49
N ALA A 471 -10.18 -22.13 2.97
CA ALA A 471 -8.71 -22.14 3.00
C ALA A 471 -8.07 -20.90 2.35
N THR A 472 -8.78 -20.26 1.40
CA THR A 472 -8.38 -19.01 0.75
C THR A 472 -8.36 -17.79 1.68
N GLU A 473 -9.11 -17.82 2.77
CA GLU A 473 -9.11 -16.80 3.81
C GLU A 473 -8.12 -17.09 4.93
N MET A 474 -7.53 -18.29 4.92
CA MET A 474 -6.58 -18.74 5.92
C MET A 474 -5.14 -18.41 5.57
N VAL A 475 -4.42 -18.02 6.62
CA VAL A 475 -2.98 -17.81 6.56
C VAL A 475 -2.32 -19.20 6.45
N PRO A 476 -1.60 -19.51 5.36
CA PRO A 476 -0.92 -20.79 5.19
C PRO A 476 0.14 -21.02 6.26
N ASP A 477 0.52 -22.29 6.46
CA ASP A 477 1.72 -22.61 7.22
C ASP A 477 2.96 -22.31 6.37
N LEU A 478 3.60 -21.16 6.64
CA LEU A 478 4.80 -20.72 5.95
C LEU A 478 6.06 -21.34 6.56
N THR A 479 6.98 -21.79 5.71
CA THR A 479 8.30 -22.27 6.08
C THR A 479 9.34 -21.73 5.11
N VAL A 480 10.41 -21.14 5.64
CA VAL A 480 11.59 -20.75 4.87
C VAL A 480 12.65 -21.82 5.02
N PHE A 481 13.17 -22.32 3.91
CA PHE A 481 14.30 -23.23 3.83
C PHE A 481 15.52 -22.42 3.42
N ARG A 482 16.57 -22.40 4.24
CA ARG A 482 17.79 -21.64 3.95
C ARG A 482 19.01 -22.54 3.98
N ARG A 483 19.92 -22.35 3.03
CA ARG A 483 21.22 -23.01 3.05
C ARG A 483 22.09 -22.37 4.13
N HIS A 484 22.41 -23.15 5.16
CA HIS A 484 23.32 -22.75 6.23
C HIS A 484 24.78 -22.78 5.73
N HIS A 485 25.67 -22.03 6.38
CA HIS A 485 27.08 -21.98 6.00
C HIS A 485 27.80 -23.34 6.15
N SER A 486 27.24 -24.27 6.93
CA SER A 486 27.73 -25.66 7.03
C SER A 486 27.44 -26.50 5.78
N GLY A 487 26.54 -26.03 4.90
CA GLY A 487 26.02 -26.77 3.75
C GLY A 487 24.66 -27.43 3.99
N ASP A 488 24.19 -27.50 5.24
CA ASP A 488 22.87 -28.04 5.60
C ASP A 488 21.73 -27.10 5.20
N ILE A 489 20.54 -27.66 4.97
CA ILE A 489 19.31 -26.87 4.80
C ILE A 489 18.60 -26.79 6.15
N ILE A 490 18.45 -25.58 6.67
CA ILE A 490 17.68 -25.32 7.90
C ILE A 490 16.28 -24.82 7.56
N SER A 491 15.31 -25.10 8.44
CA SER A 491 13.93 -24.64 8.32
C SER A 491 13.66 -23.55 9.36
N ILE A 492 13.05 -22.45 8.93
CA ILE A 492 12.74 -21.28 9.75
C ILE A 492 11.25 -20.98 9.59
N LYS A 493 10.56 -20.70 10.70
CA LYS A 493 9.21 -20.14 10.67
C LYS A 493 9.32 -18.61 10.62
N PRO A 494 8.95 -17.96 9.50
CA PRO A 494 9.03 -16.51 9.43
C PRO A 494 8.00 -15.89 10.38
N ALA A 495 8.27 -14.67 10.84
CA ALA A 495 7.28 -13.89 11.55
C ALA A 495 6.13 -13.56 10.59
N VAL A 496 4.91 -13.86 11.00
CA VAL A 496 3.70 -13.55 10.22
C VAL A 496 2.92 -12.49 11.00
N PRO A 497 2.64 -11.31 10.41
CA PRO A 497 1.93 -10.26 11.11
C PRO A 497 0.47 -10.65 11.38
N ASP A 498 -0.16 -9.99 12.34
CA ASP A 498 -1.59 -10.13 12.57
C ASP A 498 -2.39 -9.53 11.39
N ARG A 499 -3.58 -10.08 11.14
CA ARG A 499 -4.46 -9.56 10.09
C ARG A 499 -5.11 -8.26 10.56
N GLU A 500 -4.78 -7.17 9.88
CA GLU A 500 -5.46 -5.88 10.07
C GLU A 500 -6.55 -5.67 9.02
N HIS A 501 -7.68 -5.09 9.44
CA HIS A 501 -8.81 -4.85 8.55
C HIS A 501 -8.71 -3.49 7.85
N TYR A 502 -9.25 -3.42 6.63
CA TYR A 502 -9.42 -2.18 5.86
C TYR A 502 -8.12 -1.41 5.54
N GLN A 503 -6.97 -2.08 5.57
CA GLN A 503 -5.67 -1.47 5.28
C GLN A 503 -5.59 -0.80 3.90
N PHE A 504 -6.26 -1.36 2.88
CA PHE A 504 -6.40 -0.68 1.59
C PHE A 504 -7.08 0.67 1.72
N HIS A 505 -8.17 0.78 2.49
CA HIS A 505 -8.91 2.02 2.66
C HIS A 505 -8.06 3.04 3.43
N SER A 506 -7.30 2.57 4.42
CA SER A 506 -6.35 3.39 5.18
C SER A 506 -5.25 3.98 4.27
N ASN A 507 -4.59 3.14 3.48
CA ASN A 507 -3.57 3.57 2.53
C ASN A 507 -4.14 4.45 1.40
N LEU A 508 -5.37 4.18 0.95
CA LEU A 508 -6.08 5.04 0.02
C LEU A 508 -6.32 6.42 0.64
N ALA A 509 -6.79 6.51 1.87
CA ALA A 509 -7.00 7.79 2.54
C ALA A 509 -5.67 8.56 2.71
N ASP A 510 -4.59 7.88 3.08
CA ASP A 510 -3.24 8.48 3.14
C ASP A 510 -2.80 9.02 1.78
N HIS A 511 -3.00 8.25 0.72
CA HIS A 511 -2.69 8.66 -0.64
C HIS A 511 -3.49 9.89 -1.04
N LEU A 512 -4.83 9.83 -0.99
CA LEU A 512 -5.70 10.90 -1.50
C LEU A 512 -5.61 12.19 -0.67
N LEU A 513 -5.44 12.10 0.65
CA LEU A 513 -5.47 13.27 1.55
C LEU A 513 -4.09 13.87 1.83
N VAL A 514 -3.03 13.04 1.78
CA VAL A 514 -1.69 13.42 2.25
C VAL A 514 -0.63 13.26 1.16
N GLY A 515 -0.88 12.46 0.13
CA GLY A 515 0.07 12.19 -0.96
C GLY A 515 1.05 11.07 -0.66
N GLU A 516 0.79 10.21 0.32
CA GLU A 516 1.64 9.02 0.53
C GLU A 516 1.56 8.04 -0.65
N PRO A 517 2.56 7.16 -0.85
CA PRO A 517 2.52 6.15 -1.91
C PRO A 517 1.32 5.21 -1.77
N ILE A 518 0.68 4.92 -2.90
CA ILE A 518 -0.35 3.87 -2.97
C ILE A 518 0.36 2.50 -3.04
N ALA A 519 -0.01 1.57 -2.16
CA ALA A 519 0.62 0.25 -2.06
C ALA A 519 0.33 -0.67 -3.24
N ALA A 520 -0.76 -0.39 -3.97
CA ALA A 520 -1.16 -1.07 -5.20
C ALA A 520 -1.22 -0.05 -6.35
N PRO A 521 -0.10 0.25 -7.03
CA PRO A 521 -0.08 1.22 -8.10
C PRO A 521 -0.89 0.72 -9.30
N LEU A 522 -1.53 1.65 -10.00
CA LEU A 522 -2.38 1.33 -11.15
C LEU A 522 -1.64 0.55 -12.24
N THR A 523 -0.35 0.82 -12.42
CA THR A 523 0.53 0.14 -13.38
C THR A 523 0.53 -1.38 -13.19
N ASP A 524 0.51 -1.86 -11.94
CA ASP A 524 0.53 -3.30 -11.66
C ASP A 524 -0.79 -3.94 -12.08
N SER A 525 -1.92 -3.29 -11.79
CA SER A 525 -3.23 -3.79 -12.22
C SER A 525 -3.41 -3.79 -13.74
N VAL A 526 -2.79 -2.82 -14.43
CA VAL A 526 -2.73 -2.80 -15.91
C VAL A 526 -1.88 -3.97 -16.43
N LYS A 527 -0.72 -4.24 -15.80
CA LYS A 527 0.11 -5.41 -16.12
C LYS A 527 -0.65 -6.72 -15.89
N VAL A 528 -1.38 -6.86 -14.78
CA VAL A 528 -2.22 -8.03 -14.47
C VAL A 528 -3.26 -8.26 -15.58
N VAL A 529 -3.98 -7.23 -16.01
CA VAL A 529 -4.95 -7.39 -17.12
C VAL A 529 -4.25 -7.77 -18.43
N ALA A 530 -3.07 -7.23 -18.71
CA ALA A 530 -2.29 -7.61 -19.90
C ALA A 530 -1.85 -9.09 -19.87
N ILE A 531 -1.44 -9.60 -18.71
CA ILE A 531 -1.11 -11.02 -18.51
C ILE A 531 -2.34 -11.89 -18.70
N LEU A 532 -3.48 -11.52 -18.11
CA LEU A 532 -4.74 -12.27 -18.22
C LEU A 532 -5.24 -12.34 -19.67
N GLU A 533 -5.16 -11.23 -20.41
CA GLU A 533 -5.55 -11.18 -21.81
C GLU A 533 -4.61 -12.02 -22.69
N ALA A 534 -3.30 -11.94 -22.46
CA ALA A 534 -2.32 -12.78 -23.15
C ALA A 534 -2.53 -14.27 -22.85
N ALA A 535 -2.75 -14.63 -21.59
CA ALA A 535 -3.05 -16.00 -21.20
C ALA A 535 -4.31 -16.54 -21.88
N ALA A 536 -5.37 -15.74 -21.97
CA ALA A 536 -6.60 -16.11 -22.67
C ALA A 536 -6.34 -16.42 -24.16
N ARG A 537 -5.62 -15.54 -24.87
CA ARG A 537 -5.22 -15.79 -26.27
C ARG A 537 -4.37 -17.06 -26.41
N SER A 538 -3.39 -17.23 -25.52
CA SER A 538 -2.55 -18.43 -25.50
C SER A 538 -3.39 -19.70 -25.38
N MET A 539 -4.38 -19.73 -24.47
CA MET A 539 -5.29 -20.86 -24.27
C MET A 539 -6.14 -21.15 -25.50
N GLU A 540 -6.64 -20.12 -26.18
CA GLU A 540 -7.42 -20.25 -27.42
C GLU A 540 -6.56 -20.82 -28.57
N HIS A 541 -5.28 -20.46 -28.61
CA HIS A 541 -4.29 -20.96 -29.56
C HIS A 541 -3.60 -22.27 -29.13
N GLY A 542 -4.15 -23.00 -28.17
CA GLY A 542 -3.64 -24.32 -27.76
C GLY A 542 -2.35 -24.27 -26.93
N GLY A 543 -2.11 -23.19 -26.19
CA GLY A 543 -0.94 -23.01 -25.33
C GLY A 543 0.26 -22.36 -26.03
N SER A 544 0.00 -21.45 -26.98
CA SER A 544 1.07 -20.74 -27.69
C SER A 544 1.81 -19.71 -26.81
N VAL A 545 3.04 -19.35 -27.16
CA VAL A 545 3.79 -18.32 -26.42
C VAL A 545 3.34 -16.93 -26.89
N GLU A 546 2.74 -16.16 -25.99
CA GLU A 546 2.28 -14.81 -26.24
C GLU A 546 3.31 -13.82 -25.68
N LYS A 547 3.83 -12.93 -26.54
CA LYS A 547 4.69 -11.84 -26.06
C LYS A 547 3.84 -10.74 -25.44
N VAL A 548 4.29 -10.20 -24.32
CA VAL A 548 3.64 -9.05 -23.68
C VAL A 548 4.56 -7.85 -23.86
N ASN A 549 4.08 -6.81 -24.53
CA ASN A 549 4.74 -5.52 -24.51
C ASN A 549 4.14 -4.75 -23.34
N ASP A 550 4.89 -4.61 -22.26
CA ASP A 550 4.44 -3.91 -21.05
C ASP A 550 4.36 -2.38 -21.22
N GLY A 551 4.78 -1.86 -22.38
CA GLY A 551 4.65 -0.44 -22.72
C GLY A 551 5.64 0.44 -21.97
N SER A 552 6.80 -0.12 -21.62
CA SER A 552 7.93 0.58 -20.98
C SER A 552 8.77 1.42 -21.97
N ASP A 553 8.30 1.63 -23.20
CA ASP A 553 8.94 2.49 -24.21
C ASP A 553 8.41 3.93 -24.18
#